data_AF-Q8VHQ8-F1
#
_entry.id   AF-Q8VHQ8-F1
#
_cell.length_a   1.000
_cell.length_b   1.000
_cell.length_c   1.000
_cell.angle_alpha   90.00
_cell.angle_beta   90.00
_cell.angle_gamma   90.00
#
_symmetry.space_group_name_H-M   'P 1'
#
loop_
_entity.id
_entity.type
_entity.pdbx_description
1 polymer ?
#
loop_
_entity_poly.entity_id
_entity_poly.type
_entity_poly.pdbx_seq_one_letter_code
_entity_poly.pdbx_strand_id
1 'polypeptide(L)'
;CQPKKKSTPLKYEVGDLIWAKFKRRPWWPCRICSDPLINTHSKMKVANRRPYREYYVEAFGDPSEKAWVAGKAIVMFEGRHQFEELPVLRKRGKQKEKGYRHK
;
A
#
# COMPACT_ATOMS: atom_id res chain seq x y z
N CYS A 1 20.01 12.20 -30.83
CA CYS A 1 18.82 11.67 -30.13
C CYS A 1 19.24 11.07 -28.80
N GLN A 2 18.89 11.69 -27.68
CA GLN A 2 19.24 11.14 -26.35
C GLN A 2 18.39 9.88 -26.08
N PRO A 3 18.99 8.74 -25.71
CA PRO A 3 18.23 7.54 -25.39
C PRO A 3 17.41 7.79 -24.12
N LYS A 4 16.08 7.67 -24.24
CA LYS A 4 15.18 7.73 -23.08
C LYS A 4 15.55 6.61 -22.12
N LYS A 5 16.12 6.95 -20.96
CA LYS A 5 16.37 6.00 -19.87
C LYS A 5 15.06 5.28 -19.56
N LYS A 6 15.00 3.97 -19.80
CA LYS A 6 13.89 3.13 -19.37
C LYS A 6 13.81 3.26 -17.85
N SER A 7 12.80 3.97 -17.34
CA SER A 7 12.58 4.04 -15.90
C SER A 7 12.40 2.62 -15.39
N THR A 8 13.08 2.25 -14.30
CA THR A 8 12.82 0.98 -13.62
C THR A 8 11.31 0.83 -13.45
N PRO A 9 10.71 -0.32 -13.87
CA PRO A 9 9.28 -0.54 -13.71
C PRO A 9 8.85 -0.29 -12.27
N LEU A 10 7.67 0.32 -12.10
CA LEU A 10 7.11 0.47 -10.77
C LEU A 10 6.80 -0.93 -10.22
N LYS A 11 6.90 -1.07 -8.89
CA LYS A 11 6.63 -2.36 -8.25
C LYS A 11 5.15 -2.73 -8.26
N TYR A 12 4.29 -1.70 -8.29
CA TYR A 12 2.84 -1.83 -8.24
C TYR A 12 2.24 -0.83 -9.23
N GLU A 13 1.21 -1.24 -9.94
CA GLU A 13 0.52 -0.50 -11.00
C GLU A 13 -0.97 -0.33 -10.67
N VAL A 14 -1.64 0.60 -11.36
CA VAL A 14 -3.09 0.83 -11.19
C VAL A 14 -3.87 -0.44 -11.49
N GLY A 15 -4.79 -0.79 -10.58
CA GLY A 15 -5.59 -2.01 -10.67
C GLY A 15 -5.07 -3.16 -9.81
N ASP A 16 -3.78 -3.13 -9.41
CA ASP A 16 -3.21 -4.15 -8.52
C ASP A 16 -3.95 -4.23 -7.19
N LEU A 17 -4.23 -5.46 -6.77
CA LEU A 17 -4.74 -5.76 -5.44
C LEU A 17 -3.56 -5.95 -4.49
N ILE A 18 -3.63 -5.28 -3.35
CA ILE A 18 -2.56 -5.28 -2.36
C ILE A 18 -3.12 -5.38 -0.95
N TRP A 19 -2.30 -5.88 -0.04
CA TRP A 19 -2.44 -5.60 1.38
C TRP A 19 -1.71 -4.30 1.70
N ALA A 20 -2.38 -3.36 2.36
CA ALA A 20 -1.79 -2.12 2.86
C ALA A 20 -1.80 -2.08 4.40
N LYS A 21 -0.70 -1.63 5.00
CA LYS A 21 -0.60 -1.45 6.46
C LYS A 21 -0.74 0.02 6.86
N PHE A 22 -1.93 0.37 7.34
CA PHE A 22 -2.18 1.68 7.94
C PHE A 22 -1.65 1.76 9.39
N LYS A 23 -1.45 2.97 9.91
CA LYS A 23 -0.81 3.20 11.22
C LYS A 23 -1.54 2.55 12.41
N ARG A 24 -2.88 2.54 12.41
CA ARG A 24 -3.71 2.08 13.55
C ARG A 24 -4.71 0.98 13.19
N ARG A 25 -4.59 0.38 12.01
CA ARG A 25 -5.45 -0.71 11.54
C ARG A 25 -4.61 -1.97 11.30
N PRO A 26 -5.19 -3.18 11.25
CA PRO A 26 -4.50 -4.35 10.71
C PRO A 26 -4.12 -4.11 9.23
N TRP A 27 -3.47 -5.10 8.62
CA TRP A 27 -3.37 -5.10 7.16
C TRP A 27 -4.78 -5.14 6.55
N TRP A 28 -4.97 -4.39 5.48
CA TRP A 28 -6.27 -4.27 4.84
C TRP A 28 -6.13 -4.42 3.33
N PRO A 29 -7.04 -5.15 2.66
CA PRO A 29 -7.00 -5.25 1.21
C PRO A 29 -7.34 -3.89 0.59
N CYS A 30 -6.57 -3.50 -0.41
CA CYS A 30 -6.74 -2.26 -1.15
C CYS A 30 -6.48 -2.49 -2.64
N ARG A 31 -6.89 -1.53 -3.46
CA ARG A 31 -6.51 -1.43 -4.88
C ARG A 31 -5.61 -0.22 -5.10
N ILE A 32 -4.58 -0.37 -5.94
CA ILE A 32 -3.78 0.78 -6.41
C ILE A 32 -4.63 1.59 -7.39
N CYS A 33 -4.73 2.90 -7.17
CA CYS A 33 -5.47 3.81 -8.05
C CYS A 33 -4.68 5.11 -8.28
N SER A 34 -5.09 5.89 -9.27
CA SER A 34 -4.51 7.20 -9.52
C SER A 34 -5.10 8.24 -8.57
N ASP A 35 -4.23 9.07 -7.99
CA ASP A 35 -4.67 10.25 -7.23
C ASP A 35 -5.34 11.25 -8.20
N PRO A 36 -6.59 11.66 -7.95
CA PRO A 36 -7.34 12.49 -8.89
C PRO A 36 -6.80 13.93 -8.99
N LEU A 37 -6.03 14.39 -7.99
CA LEU A 37 -5.52 15.77 -7.95
C LEU A 37 -4.19 15.88 -8.70
N ILE A 38 -3.31 14.89 -8.55
CA ILE A 38 -1.97 14.92 -9.16
C ILE A 38 -1.80 13.95 -10.33
N ASN A 39 -2.87 13.22 -10.69
CA ASN A 39 -2.94 12.27 -11.80
C ASN A 39 -1.79 11.26 -11.83
N THR A 40 -1.42 10.74 -10.67
CA THR A 40 -0.41 9.68 -10.54
C THR A 40 -0.77 8.73 -9.40
N HIS A 41 -0.39 7.47 -9.54
CA HIS A 41 -0.55 6.44 -8.51
C HIS A 41 0.73 6.23 -7.69
N SER A 42 1.85 6.87 -8.06
CA SER A 42 3.14 6.69 -7.40
C SER A 42 3.94 7.99 -7.32
N LYS A 43 4.56 8.26 -6.16
CA LYS A 43 5.44 9.43 -5.97
C LYS A 43 6.61 9.10 -5.06
N MET A 44 7.73 9.81 -5.26
CA MET A 44 8.87 9.75 -4.35
C MET A 44 8.67 10.76 -3.22
N LYS A 45 8.71 10.30 -1.98
CA LYS A 45 8.73 11.18 -0.81
C LYS A 45 10.17 11.42 -0.39
N VAL A 46 10.63 12.65 -0.52
CA VAL A 46 11.96 13.08 -0.09
C VAL A 46 11.85 13.57 1.36
N ALA A 47 12.01 12.66 2.33
CA ALA A 47 12.12 13.03 3.74
C ALA A 47 13.60 13.04 4.15
N ASN A 48 13.98 13.96 5.06
CA ASN A 48 15.32 14.45 5.45
C ASN A 48 16.52 13.48 5.51
N ARG A 49 16.38 12.15 5.37
CA ARG A 49 17.52 11.22 5.34
C ARG A 49 17.42 10.04 4.37
N ARG A 50 16.23 9.61 3.93
CA ARG A 50 16.07 8.48 3.00
C ARG A 50 14.80 8.65 2.15
N PRO A 51 14.92 8.92 0.86
CA PRO A 51 13.78 8.92 -0.06
C PRO A 51 13.09 7.55 -0.05
N TYR A 52 11.76 7.54 -0.13
CA TYR A 52 11.00 6.31 -0.33
C TYR A 52 9.80 6.56 -1.23
N ARG A 53 9.40 5.52 -1.96
CA ARG A 53 8.23 5.58 -2.85
C ARG A 53 6.95 5.34 -2.06
N GLU A 54 5.94 6.15 -2.32
CA GLU A 54 4.57 5.98 -1.87
C GLU A 54 3.69 5.62 -3.07
N TYR A 55 2.62 4.87 -2.81
CA TYR A 55 1.59 4.52 -3.77
C TYR A 55 0.23 4.97 -3.25
N TYR A 56 -0.64 5.42 -4.17
CA TYR A 56 -1.99 5.82 -3.85
C TYR A 56 -2.92 4.61 -3.92
N VAL A 57 -3.72 4.42 -2.88
CA VAL A 57 -4.53 3.22 -2.71
C VAL A 57 -5.95 3.60 -2.30
N GLU A 58 -6.90 2.78 -2.71
CA GLU A 58 -8.29 2.79 -2.27
C GLU A 58 -8.55 1.53 -1.43
N ALA A 59 -9.03 1.69 -0.20
CA ALA A 59 -9.36 0.57 0.66
C ALA A 59 -10.71 -0.06 0.28
N PHE A 60 -10.80 -1.40 0.33
CA PHE A 60 -12.09 -2.08 0.15
C PHE A 60 -13.00 -1.88 1.36
N GLY A 61 -14.32 -1.88 1.13
CA GLY A 61 -15.34 -1.73 2.17
C GLY A 61 -15.72 -0.26 2.47
N ASP A 62 -14.81 0.68 2.26
CA ASP A 62 -15.11 2.12 2.29
C ASP A 62 -14.27 2.86 1.24
N PRO A 63 -14.82 3.11 0.02
CA PRO A 63 -14.12 3.82 -1.05
C PRO A 63 -13.72 5.25 -0.70
N SER A 64 -14.29 5.85 0.35
CA SER A 64 -13.86 7.18 0.82
C SER A 64 -12.47 7.13 1.47
N GLU A 65 -12.03 5.94 1.91
CA GLU A 65 -10.70 5.72 2.48
C GLU A 65 -9.64 5.53 1.39
N LYS A 66 -9.21 6.65 0.80
CA LYS A 66 -8.04 6.72 -0.09
C LYS A 66 -6.84 7.33 0.61
N ALA A 67 -5.65 6.81 0.36
CA ALA A 67 -4.44 7.32 1.02
C ALA A 67 -3.15 7.01 0.25
N TRP A 68 -2.11 7.79 0.56
CA TRP A 68 -0.73 7.49 0.17
C TRP A 68 -0.10 6.54 1.19
N VAL A 69 0.37 5.39 0.73
CA VAL A 69 1.00 4.34 1.55
C VAL A 69 2.44 4.12 1.10
N ALA A 70 3.37 4.05 2.06
CA ALA A 70 4.77 3.76 1.76
C ALA A 70 4.92 2.36 1.17
N GLY A 71 5.74 2.19 0.12
CA GLY A 71 5.91 0.89 -0.56
C GLY A 71 6.39 -0.25 0.35
N LYS A 72 7.07 0.06 1.46
CA LYS A 72 7.44 -0.94 2.49
C LYS A 72 6.26 -1.45 3.34
N ALA A 73 5.12 -0.79 3.25
CA ALA A 73 3.87 -1.10 3.93
C ALA A 73 2.81 -1.64 2.95
N ILE A 74 3.28 -2.24 1.85
CA ILE A 74 2.48 -2.85 0.79
C ILE A 74 3.01 -4.26 0.54
N VAL A 75 2.09 -5.22 0.39
CA VAL A 75 2.35 -6.60 -0.05
C VAL A 75 1.32 -6.95 -1.14
N MET A 76 1.68 -7.75 -2.15
CA MET A 76 0.71 -8.19 -3.16
C MET A 76 -0.41 -9.01 -2.51
N PHE A 77 -1.64 -8.78 -2.93
CA PHE A 77 -2.78 -9.55 -2.47
C PHE A 77 -2.96 -10.78 -3.36
N GLU A 78 -2.74 -11.95 -2.79
CA GLU A 78 -3.02 -13.25 -3.40
C GLU A 78 -4.24 -13.91 -2.75
N GLY A 79 -4.57 -13.53 -1.51
CA GLY A 79 -5.78 -13.96 -0.85
C GLY A 79 -5.79 -13.71 0.65
N ARG A 80 -6.94 -14.00 1.27
CA ARG A 80 -7.16 -13.86 2.71
C ARG A 80 -6.16 -14.67 3.55
N HIS A 81 -5.73 -15.82 3.05
CA HIS A 81 -4.80 -16.73 3.75
C HIS A 81 -3.49 -16.03 4.17
N GLN A 82 -3.04 -15.02 3.41
CA GLN A 82 -1.83 -14.26 3.72
C GLN A 82 -1.93 -13.45 5.02
N PHE A 83 -3.14 -13.12 5.48
CA PHE A 83 -3.36 -12.15 6.57
C PHE A 83 -2.57 -12.46 7.85
N GLU A 84 -2.47 -13.73 8.21
CA GLU A 84 -1.78 -14.18 9.42
C GLU A 84 -0.25 -14.13 9.29
N GLU A 85 0.25 -14.25 8.05
CA GLU A 85 1.68 -14.27 7.70
C GLU A 85 2.24 -12.89 7.37
N LEU A 86 1.37 -11.89 7.15
CA LEU A 86 1.79 -10.54 6.80
C LEU A 86 2.71 -9.90 7.88
N PRO A 87 3.78 -9.21 7.47
CA PRO A 87 4.82 -8.77 8.39
C PRO A 87 4.32 -7.74 9.40
N VAL A 88 4.81 -7.84 10.64
CA VAL A 88 4.50 -6.89 11.71
C VAL A 88 5.39 -5.65 11.58
N LEU A 89 4.90 -4.63 10.90
CA LEU A 89 5.65 -3.38 10.71
C LEU A 89 5.64 -2.45 11.94
N ARG A 90 4.69 -2.65 12.86
CA ARG A 90 4.61 -1.99 14.18
C ARG A 90 3.99 -2.94 15.19
N LYS A 91 4.62 -3.11 16.36
CA LYS A 91 4.11 -3.96 17.46
C LYS A 91 2.78 -3.50 18.08
N ARG A 92 2.26 -2.32 17.71
CA ARG A 92 0.96 -1.80 18.15
C ARG A 92 -0.09 -2.05 17.05
N GLY A 93 -0.76 -3.20 17.10
CA GLY A 93 -1.87 -3.52 16.21
C GLY A 93 -2.49 -4.88 16.55
N LYS A 94 -3.83 -4.96 16.51
CA LYS A 94 -4.62 -6.15 16.90
C LYS A 94 -4.49 -7.37 15.97
N GLN A 95 -3.54 -7.38 15.02
CA GLN A 95 -3.41 -8.43 14.00
C GLN A 95 -3.22 -9.83 14.61
N LYS A 96 -2.60 -9.92 15.80
CA LYS A 96 -2.40 -11.18 16.53
C LYS A 96 -3.39 -11.40 17.69
N GLU A 97 -4.40 -10.55 17.84
CA GLU A 97 -5.40 -10.73 18.90
C GLU A 97 -6.33 -11.89 18.48
N LYS A 98 -6.37 -12.96 19.30
CA LYS A 98 -7.28 -14.09 19.10
C LYS A 98 -8.72 -13.55 19.09
N GLY A 99 -9.38 -13.55 17.92
CA GLY A 99 -10.76 -13.10 17.78
C GLY A 99 -11.00 -11.90 16.86
N TYR A 100 -10.03 -11.49 16.03
CA TYR A 100 -10.30 -10.53 14.96
C TYR A 100 -11.29 -11.12 13.93
N ARG A 101 -12.59 -10.96 14.19
CA ARG A 101 -13.68 -11.28 13.26
C ARG A 101 -13.86 -10.11 12.31
N HIS A 102 -13.81 -10.42 11.02
CA HIS A 102 -14.24 -9.53 9.96
C HIS A 102 -15.76 -9.42 10.10
N LYS A 103 -16.26 -8.23 10.47
CA LYS A 103 -17.69 -7.91 10.33
C LYS A 103 -17.99 -7.56 8.89
#